data_AF-A0A915CZ72-F1
#
_entry.id   AF-A0A915CZ72-F1
#
_cell.length_a   1.000
_cell.length_b   1.000
_cell.length_c   1.000
_cell.angle_alpha   90.00
_cell.angle_beta   90.00
_cell.angle_gamma   90.00
#
_symmetry.space_group_name_H-M   'P 1'
#
loop_
_entity.id
_entity.type
_entity.pdbx_description
1 polymer ?
#
loop_
_entity_poly.entity_id
_entity_poly.type
_entity_poly.pdbx_seq_one_letter_code
_entity_poly.pdbx_strand_id
1 'polypeptide(L)'
;MESCTGSNFVPLCNEIVQRAHYETKNGFLVAMNINGIQIRQRKNGDVDVNCRPRHITCSPSTGTAHIRTTFVDMAVQGGEKAFVKRGNKRVHVSRSGMVVSDGYCTTSMDHSGRIVSAS
;
A
#
# COMPACT_ATOMS: atom_id res chain seq x y z
N MET A 1 15.64 7.04 -0.18
CA MET A 1 16.30 5.83 0.36
C MET A 1 16.13 4.79 -0.73
N GLU A 2 17.20 4.56 -1.49
CA GLU A 2 17.20 3.53 -2.55
C GLU A 2 17.19 2.14 -1.90
N SER A 3 16.74 1.14 -2.64
CA SER A 3 16.73 -0.23 -2.14
C SER A 3 18.17 -0.76 -2.10
N CYS A 4 18.63 -1.21 -0.93
CA CYS A 4 19.95 -1.84 -0.77
C CYS A 4 19.91 -3.25 -1.37
N THR A 5 20.15 -3.36 -2.67
CA THR A 5 20.19 -4.63 -3.41
C THR A 5 21.63 -5.02 -3.73
N GLY A 6 21.91 -6.33 -3.80
CA GLY A 6 23.24 -6.87 -4.14
C GLY A 6 23.71 -7.97 -3.18
N SER A 7 24.68 -8.78 -3.63
CA SER A 7 25.23 -9.92 -2.88
C SER A 7 25.84 -9.51 -1.53
N ASN A 8 26.39 -8.29 -1.44
CA ASN A 8 26.98 -7.75 -0.21
C ASN A 8 25.98 -7.63 0.95
N PHE A 9 24.68 -7.60 0.67
CA PHE A 9 23.62 -7.52 1.69
C PHE A 9 23.09 -8.89 2.13
N VAL A 10 23.48 -9.98 1.46
CA VAL A 10 23.02 -11.34 1.79
C VAL A 10 23.31 -11.73 3.25
N PRO A 11 24.51 -11.47 3.83
CA PRO A 11 24.77 -11.78 5.23
C PRO A 11 23.81 -11.06 6.18
N LEU A 12 23.54 -9.77 5.92
CA LEU A 12 22.59 -8.98 6.70
C LEU A 12 21.16 -9.51 6.59
N CYS A 13 20.72 -9.87 5.37
CA CYS A 13 19.41 -10.49 5.17
C CYS A 13 19.27 -11.79 5.96
N ASN A 14 20.30 -12.64 5.97
CA ASN A 14 20.29 -13.89 6.73
C ASN A 14 20.18 -13.63 8.24
N GLU A 15 20.91 -12.65 8.77
CA GLU A 15 20.81 -12.25 10.19
C GLU A 15 19.41 -11.75 10.54
N ILE A 16 18.79 -10.95 9.66
CA ILE A 16 17.41 -10.45 9.85
C ILE A 16 16.42 -11.62 9.87
N VAL A 17 16.55 -12.57 8.94
CA VAL A 17 15.67 -13.75 8.86
C VAL A 17 15.82 -14.63 10.09
N GLN A 18 17.05 -14.83 10.59
CA GLN A 18 17.31 -15.60 11.81
C GLN A 18 16.69 -14.98 13.07
N ARG A 19 16.57 -13.65 13.12
CA ARG A 19 15.93 -12.92 14.23
C ARG A 19 14.42 -12.75 14.06
N ALA A 20 13.86 -13.17 12.94
CA ALA A 20 12.44 -13.05 12.72
C ALA A 20 11.66 -13.96 13.69
N HIS A 21 10.56 -13.44 14.22
CA HIS A 21 9.66 -14.19 15.09
C HIS A 21 8.34 -14.46 14.40
N TYR A 22 7.78 -15.64 14.60
CA TYR A 22 6.55 -16.10 13.97
C TYR A 22 5.59 -16.59 15.05
N GLU A 23 4.31 -16.22 14.92
CA GLU A 23 3.23 -16.72 15.76
C GLU A 23 2.31 -17.56 14.89
N THR A 24 2.20 -18.85 15.23
CA THR A 24 1.29 -19.78 14.58
C THR A 24 0.15 -20.15 15.52
N LYS A 25 -1.06 -20.27 14.98
CA LYS A 25 -2.25 -20.71 15.71
C LYS A 25 -2.96 -21.78 14.90
N ASN A 26 -3.13 -22.96 15.50
CA ASN A 26 -3.74 -24.13 14.84
C ASN A 26 -3.09 -24.48 13.49
N GLY A 27 -1.77 -24.35 13.37
CA GLY A 27 -1.02 -24.60 12.13
C GLY A 27 -1.04 -23.46 11.11
N PHE A 28 -1.77 -22.37 11.35
CA PHE A 28 -1.78 -21.19 10.49
C PHE A 28 -0.83 -20.11 11.01
N LEU A 29 -0.04 -19.51 10.13
CA LEU A 29 0.76 -18.33 10.47
C LEU A 29 -0.18 -17.13 10.67
N VAL A 30 -0.24 -16.61 11.89
CA VAL A 30 -1.13 -15.49 12.23
C VAL A 30 -0.37 -14.18 12.27
N ALA A 31 0.86 -14.20 12.79
CA ALA A 31 1.68 -13.01 12.85
C ALA A 31 3.17 -13.34 12.63
N MET A 32 3.90 -12.33 12.19
CA MET A 32 5.33 -12.37 11.96
C MET A 32 5.91 -11.01 12.33
N ASN A 33 7.06 -10.99 12.99
CA ASN A 33 7.84 -9.79 13.25
C ASN A 33 9.22 -9.95 12.61
N ILE A 34 9.50 -9.16 11.57
CA ILE A 34 10.80 -9.10 10.92
C ILE A 34 11.35 -7.69 11.11
N ASN A 35 12.48 -7.54 11.81
CA ASN A 35 13.17 -6.26 11.94
C ASN A 35 12.25 -5.10 12.41
N GLY A 36 11.35 -5.39 13.37
CA GLY A 36 10.39 -4.41 13.89
C GLY A 36 9.17 -4.15 12.99
N ILE A 37 9.05 -4.86 11.86
CA ILE A 37 7.88 -4.84 10.98
C ILE A 37 6.95 -5.97 11.43
N GLN A 38 5.75 -5.60 11.87
CA GLN A 38 4.73 -6.56 12.24
C GLN A 38 3.85 -6.87 11.03
N ILE A 39 3.82 -8.11 10.60
CA ILE A 39 2.94 -8.63 9.54
C ILE A 39 1.92 -9.54 10.20
N ARG A 40 0.63 -9.34 9.97
CA ARG A 40 -0.44 -10.14 10.56
C ARG A 40 -1.45 -10.54 9.51
N GLN A 41 -1.78 -11.83 9.45
CA GLN A 41 -2.86 -12.36 8.64
C GLN A 41 -4.08 -12.64 9.53
N ARG A 42 -5.24 -12.11 9.16
CA ARG A 42 -6.51 -12.36 9.84
C ARG A 42 -7.16 -13.64 9.31
N LYS A 43 -8.14 -14.16 10.06
CA LYS A 43 -8.87 -15.40 9.68
C LYS A 43 -9.56 -15.32 8.32
N ASN A 44 -9.96 -14.13 7.89
CA ASN A 44 -10.58 -13.89 6.58
C ASN A 44 -9.55 -13.71 5.44
N GLY A 45 -8.26 -13.88 5.72
CA GLY A 45 -7.18 -13.73 4.75
C GLY A 45 -6.65 -12.30 4.62
N ASP A 46 -7.26 -11.30 5.25
CA ASP A 46 -6.75 -9.93 5.23
C ASP A 46 -5.36 -9.85 5.85
N VAL A 47 -4.48 -9.06 5.26
CA VAL A 47 -3.11 -8.86 5.75
C VAL A 47 -2.92 -7.41 6.19
N ASP A 48 -2.25 -7.25 7.31
CA ASP A 48 -1.91 -5.98 7.95
C ASP A 48 -0.39 -5.95 8.18
N VAL A 49 0.29 -4.99 7.56
CA VAL A 49 1.72 -4.74 7.74
C VAL A 49 1.89 -3.41 8.43
N ASN A 50 2.40 -3.45 9.65
CA ASN A 50 2.57 -2.29 10.51
C ASN A 50 4.07 -2.03 10.74
N CYS A 51 4.52 -0.86 10.29
CA CYS A 51 5.88 -0.36 10.48
C CYS A 51 5.82 1.16 10.64
N ARG A 52 5.39 1.61 11.83
CA ARG A 52 5.10 3.03 12.10
C ARG A 52 6.19 3.98 11.57
N PRO A 53 5.81 5.09 10.90
CA PRO A 53 4.45 5.56 10.63
C PRO A 53 3.80 4.93 9.38
N ARG A 54 4.41 3.90 8.80
CA ARG A 54 3.94 3.22 7.59
C ARG A 54 3.00 2.08 7.94
N HIS A 55 1.93 1.96 7.18
CA HIS A 55 0.92 0.94 7.35
C HIS A 55 0.42 0.47 5.99
N ILE A 56 0.31 -0.84 5.81
CA ILE A 56 -0.25 -1.45 4.61
C ILE A 56 -1.35 -2.40 5.06
N THR A 57 -2.50 -2.31 4.42
CA THR A 57 -3.56 -3.32 4.57
C THR A 57 -3.93 -3.83 3.19
N CYS A 58 -4.24 -5.12 3.10
CA CYS A 58 -4.84 -5.68 1.92
C CYS A 58 -5.87 -6.73 2.28
N SER A 59 -6.88 -6.85 1.43
CA SER A 59 -7.97 -7.80 1.58
C SER A 59 -8.18 -8.51 0.24
N PRO A 60 -7.73 -9.77 0.12
CA PRO A 60 -7.89 -10.54 -1.11
C PRO A 60 -9.35 -10.74 -1.50
N SER A 61 -10.24 -10.92 -0.51
CA SER A 61 -11.67 -11.16 -0.72
C SER A 61 -12.40 -9.96 -1.32
N THR A 62 -11.93 -8.74 -1.04
CA THR A 62 -12.50 -7.50 -1.56
C THR A 62 -11.68 -6.88 -2.69
N GLY A 63 -10.51 -7.46 -3.01
CA GLY A 63 -9.57 -6.90 -3.98
C GLY A 63 -9.05 -5.51 -3.60
N THR A 64 -9.02 -5.19 -2.30
CA THR A 64 -8.62 -3.86 -1.81
C THR A 64 -7.21 -3.87 -1.23
N ALA A 65 -6.53 -2.74 -1.36
CA ALA A 65 -5.23 -2.49 -0.75
C ALA A 65 -5.13 -1.02 -0.36
N HIS A 66 -4.57 -0.72 0.80
CA HIS A 66 -4.37 0.63 1.30
C HIS A 66 -2.97 0.75 1.87
N ILE A 67 -2.23 1.76 1.42
CA ILE A 67 -0.88 2.08 1.87
C ILE A 67 -0.88 3.51 2.39
N ARG A 68 -0.51 3.64 3.66
CA ARG A 68 -0.37 4.92 4.34
C ARG A 68 1.04 5.09 4.85
N THR A 69 1.63 6.24 4.57
CA THR A 69 2.95 6.66 5.06
C THR A 69 2.86 8.12 5.48
N THR A 70 3.97 8.71 5.93
CA THR A 70 4.06 10.15 6.21
C THR A 70 3.85 11.01 4.96
N PHE A 71 4.19 10.50 3.78
CA PHE A 71 4.24 11.29 2.56
C PHE A 71 3.15 10.93 1.56
N VAL A 72 2.67 9.70 1.61
CA VAL A 72 1.75 9.12 0.63
C VAL A 72 0.60 8.41 1.36
N ASP A 73 -0.61 8.67 0.89
CA ASP A 73 -1.82 7.92 1.21
C ASP A 73 -2.45 7.44 -0.10
N MET A 74 -2.54 6.14 -0.30
CA MET A 74 -3.01 5.56 -1.56
C MET A 74 -3.76 4.26 -1.36
N ALA A 75 -4.82 4.05 -2.12
CA ALA A 75 -5.61 2.83 -2.04
C ALA A 75 -6.17 2.38 -3.39
N VAL A 76 -6.33 1.08 -3.53
CA VAL A 76 -7.30 0.44 -4.43
C VAL A 76 -8.50 0.04 -3.56
N GLN A 77 -9.67 0.53 -3.92
CA GLN A 77 -10.93 0.36 -3.18
C GLN A 77 -11.93 -0.44 -4.00
N GLY A 78 -12.95 -0.96 -3.32
CA GLY A 78 -14.08 -1.62 -3.98
C GLY A 78 -14.79 -0.70 -4.97
N GLY A 79 -15.39 -1.30 -6.01
CA GLY A 79 -16.09 -0.56 -7.07
C GLY A 79 -15.18 0.10 -8.09
N GLU A 80 -14.02 -0.50 -8.36
CA GLU A 80 -13.03 -0.04 -9.37
C GLU A 80 -12.58 1.40 -9.14
N LYS A 81 -12.33 1.73 -7.88
CA LYS A 81 -11.83 3.05 -7.47
C LYS A 81 -10.40 2.93 -6.99
N ALA A 82 -9.58 3.91 -7.32
CA ALA A 82 -8.27 4.03 -6.72
C ALA A 82 -7.87 5.49 -6.53
N PHE A 83 -6.96 5.74 -5.61
CA PHE A 83 -6.41 7.07 -5.42
C PHE A 83 -4.97 7.03 -4.94
N VAL A 84 -4.26 8.12 -5.19
CA VAL A 84 -2.93 8.42 -4.63
C VAL A 84 -2.93 9.87 -4.19
N LYS A 85 -2.48 10.15 -2.97
CA LYS A 85 -2.31 11.50 -2.43
C LYS A 85 -0.89 11.67 -1.93
N ARG A 86 -0.23 12.77 -2.29
CA ARG A 86 1.10 13.17 -1.81
C ARG A 86 1.13 14.68 -1.59
N GLY A 87 1.04 15.12 -0.33
CA GLY A 87 0.84 16.54 -0.01
C GLY A 87 -0.42 17.07 -0.68
N ASN A 88 -0.29 18.18 -1.42
CA ASN A 88 -1.42 18.77 -2.16
C ASN A 88 -1.74 18.06 -3.49
N LYS A 89 -0.85 17.16 -3.94
CA LYS A 89 -1.00 16.42 -5.20
C LYS A 89 -1.89 15.22 -4.98
N ARG A 90 -2.85 14.99 -5.88
CA ARG A 90 -3.78 13.87 -5.79
C ARG A 90 -4.18 13.36 -7.16
N VAL A 91 -4.40 12.06 -7.25
CA VAL A 91 -5.03 11.38 -8.37
C VAL A 91 -6.15 10.53 -7.80
N HIS A 92 -7.33 10.64 -8.39
CA HIS A 92 -8.48 9.79 -8.11
C HIS A 92 -8.98 9.20 -9.43
N VAL A 93 -9.23 7.90 -9.45
CA VAL A 93 -9.78 7.20 -10.62
C VAL A 93 -10.97 6.35 -10.21
N SER A 94 -11.94 6.25 -11.12
CA SER A 94 -13.10 5.38 -11.01
C SER A 94 -13.59 4.97 -12.40
N ARG A 95 -14.64 4.15 -12.47
CA ARG A 95 -15.33 3.82 -13.74
C ARG A 95 -15.77 5.03 -14.56
N SER A 96 -16.08 6.17 -13.91
CA SER A 96 -16.55 7.36 -14.63
C SER A 96 -15.41 8.20 -15.22
N GLY A 97 -14.16 7.94 -14.82
CA GLY A 97 -13.01 8.72 -15.26
C GLY A 97 -11.99 8.98 -14.16
N MET A 98 -11.22 10.06 -14.33
CA MET A 98 -10.09 10.42 -13.50
C MET A 98 -10.12 11.90 -13.12
N VAL A 99 -9.65 12.22 -11.93
CA VAL A 99 -9.35 13.59 -11.49
C VAL A 99 -7.91 13.65 -11.00
N VAL A 100 -7.15 14.60 -11.52
CA VAL A 100 -5.76 14.87 -11.16
C VAL A 100 -5.66 16.30 -10.68
N SER A 101 -4.97 16.53 -9.57
CA SER A 101 -4.67 17.88 -9.09
C SER A 101 -3.27 17.92 -8.52
N ASP A 102 -2.54 19.03 -8.74
CA ASP A 102 -1.21 19.25 -8.18
C ASP A 102 -1.21 20.16 -6.93
N GLY A 103 -2.40 20.65 -6.56
CA GLY A 103 -2.65 21.63 -5.49
C GLY A 103 -3.00 23.03 -5.99
N TYR A 104 -2.71 23.34 -7.25
CA TYR A 104 -3.00 24.63 -7.88
C TYR A 104 -4.02 24.46 -9.00
N CYS A 105 -3.78 23.50 -9.88
CA CYS A 105 -4.67 23.13 -10.96
C CYS A 105 -5.37 21.81 -10.64
N THR A 106 -6.55 21.64 -11.24
CA THR A 106 -7.29 20.38 -11.25
C THR A 106 -7.78 20.12 -12.66
N THR A 107 -7.48 18.93 -13.17
CA THR A 107 -7.95 18.45 -14.46
C THR A 107 -8.72 17.15 -14.27
N SER A 108 -9.81 16.99 -15.01
CA SER A 108 -10.61 15.77 -15.00
C SER A 108 -10.82 15.23 -16.41
N MET A 109 -10.89 13.92 -16.48
CA MET A 109 -11.02 13.14 -17.70
C MET A 109 -12.17 12.16 -17.51
N ASP A 110 -13.01 11.98 -18.52
CA ASP A 110 -14.05 10.96 -18.49
C ASP A 110 -13.48 9.55 -18.77
N HIS A 111 -14.35 8.55 -18.68
CA HIS A 111 -14.03 7.14 -18.94
C HIS A 111 -13.59 6.86 -20.39
N SER A 112 -13.84 7.78 -21.34
CA SER A 112 -13.43 7.66 -22.74
C SER A 112 -12.07 8.30 -23.03
N GLY A 113 -11.44 8.90 -22.00
CA GLY A 113 -10.15 9.58 -22.14
C GLY A 113 -10.25 11.05 -22.56
N ARG A 114 -11.45 11.65 -22.56
CA ARG A 114 -11.64 13.06 -22.92
C ARG A 114 -11.50 13.94 -21.70
N ILE A 115 -10.77 15.05 -21.83
CA ILE A 115 -10.69 16.09 -20.79
C ILE A 115 -12.06 16.79 -20.73
N VAL A 116 -12.70 16.76 -19.56
CA VAL A 116 -14.04 17.34 -19.34
C VAL A 116 -14.02 18.62 -18.52
N SER A 117 -12.96 18.85 -17.75
CA SER A 117 -12.76 20.11 -17.02
C SER A 117 -11.29 20.31 -16.68
N ALA A 118 -10.83 21.56 -16.70
CA ALA A 118 -9.53 22.00 -16.24
C ALA A 118 -9.68 23.39 -15.59
N SER A 119 -9.21 23.54 -14.35
CA SER A 119 -9.29 24.77 -13.55
C SER A 119 -8.01 25.01 -12.77
#